data_AF-A0A838HYI9-F1
#
_entry.id   AF-A0A838HYI9-F1
#
_cell.length_a   1.000
_cell.length_b   1.000
_cell.length_c   1.000
_cell.angle_alpha   90.00
_cell.angle_beta   90.00
_cell.angle_gamma   90.00
#
_symmetry.space_group_name_H-M   'P 1'
#
loop_
_entity.id
_entity.type
_entity.pdbx_description
1 polymer ?
#
loop_
_entity_poly.entity_id
_entity_poly.type
_entity_poly.pdbx_seq_one_letter_code
_entity_poly.pdbx_strand_id
1 'polypeptide(L)' 'RHNLTFYDAVYLALAEMLDAPFVTADAALAGVPGALASVWLLGGE' A
#
# COMPACT_ATOMS: atom_id res chain seq x y z
N ARG A 1 -15.11 6.94 7.19
CA ARG A 1 -14.11 7.30 6.15
C ARG A 1 -13.38 6.02 5.76
N HIS A 2 -14.08 5.15 5.03
CA HIS A 2 -13.57 3.87 4.53
C HIS A 2 -13.13 4.12 3.08
N ASN A 3 -11.84 4.29 2.82
CA ASN A 3 -11.35 4.33 1.45
C ASN A 3 -10.22 3.33 1.20
N LEU A 4 -10.10 2.31 2.06
CA LEU A 4 -9.37 1.11 1.70
C LEU A 4 -10.28 0.34 0.74
N THR A 5 -10.11 0.56 -0.55
CA THR A 5 -10.89 -0.15 -1.54
C THR A 5 -10.36 -1.58 -1.64
N PHE A 6 -11.19 -2.54 -2.06
CA PHE A 6 -10.77 -3.92 -2.30
C PHE A 6 -9.52 -3.99 -3.20
N TYR A 7 -9.40 -3.04 -4.13
CA TYR A 7 -8.25 -2.91 -5.02
C TYR A 7 -6.93 -2.68 -4.27
N ASP A 8 -6.93 -1.89 -3.20
CA ASP A 8 -5.71 -1.61 -2.45
C ASP A 8 -5.14 -2.86 -1.78
N ALA A 9 -6.02 -3.72 -1.24
CA ALA A 9 -5.62 -5.00 -0.69
C ALA A 9 -5.06 -5.95 -1.77
N VAL A 10 -5.63 -5.92 -2.98
CA VAL A 10 -5.12 -6.71 -4.11
C VAL A 10 -3.75 -6.21 -4.58
N TYR A 11 -3.54 -4.89 -4.68
CA TYR A 11 -2.24 -4.35 -5.05
C TYR A 11 -1.18 -4.57 -3.97
N LEU A 12 -1.55 -4.50 -2.69
CA LEU A 12 -0.66 -4.83 -1.59
C LEU A 12 -0.24 -6.30 -1.64
N ALA A 13 -1.19 -7.23 -1.77
CA ALA A 13 -0.90 -8.65 -1.88
C ALA A 13 -0.05 -8.97 -3.13
N LEU A 14 -0.27 -8.27 -4.24
CA LEU A 14 0.56 -8.38 -5.43
C LEU A 14 1.99 -7.91 -5.16
N ALA A 15 2.18 -6.77 -4.49
CA ALA A 15 3.49 -6.25 -4.13
C ALA A 15 4.24 -7.20 -3.18
N GLU A 16 3.52 -7.81 -2.23
CA GLU A 16 4.06 -8.85 -1.34
C GLU A 16 4.51 -10.09 -2.12
N MET A 17 3.71 -10.57 -3.08
CA MET A 17 4.09 -11.71 -3.92
C MET A 17 5.30 -11.42 -4.82
N LEU A 18 5.50 -10.17 -5.19
CA LEU A 18 6.59 -9.72 -6.05
C LEU A 18 7.84 -9.30 -5.29
N ASP A 19 7.81 -9.31 -3.95
CA ASP A 19 8.86 -8.73 -3.09
C ASP A 19 9.23 -7.29 -3.51
N ALA A 20 8.22 -6.52 -3.93
CA ALA A 20 8.38 -5.19 -4.50
C ALA A 20 7.81 -4.11 -3.57
N PRO A 21 8.37 -2.88 -3.58
CA PRO A 21 7.81 -1.78 -2.83
C PRO A 21 6.45 -1.36 -3.40
N PHE A 22 5.45 -1.24 -2.54
CA PHE A 22 4.12 -0.75 -2.90
C PHE A 22 4.11 0.78 -2.81
N VAL A 23 4.06 1.46 -3.95
CA VAL A 23 4.02 2.93 -4.00
C VAL A 23 2.58 3.40 -4.16
N THR A 24 2.11 4.24 -3.25
CA THR A 24 0.75 4.80 -3.27
C THR A 24 0.79 6.31 -3.06
N ALA A 25 -0.13 7.07 -3.66
CA ALA A 25 -0.31 8.49 -3.37
C ALA A 25 -1.27 8.74 -2.20
N ASP A 26 -1.88 7.69 -1.66
CA ASP A 26 -2.85 7.77 -0.58
C ASP A 26 -2.17 7.51 0.78
N ALA A 27 -2.17 8.54 1.62
CA ALA A 27 -1.53 8.48 2.93
C ALA A 27 -2.23 7.55 3.92
N ALA A 28 -3.49 7.16 3.69
CA ALA A 28 -4.17 6.20 4.55
C ALA A 28 -3.64 4.77 4.31
N LEU A 29 -3.04 4.51 3.14
CA LEU A 29 -2.42 3.23 2.79
C LEU A 29 -0.99 3.06 3.30
N ALA A 30 -0.28 4.16 3.56
CA ALA A 30 1.07 4.14 4.12
C ALA A 30 1.17 3.51 5.52
N GLY A 31 0.04 3.33 6.21
CA GLY A 31 -0.03 2.79 7.57
C GLY A 31 -0.87 1.53 7.71
N VAL A 32 -1.09 0.75 6.63
CA VAL A 32 -1.92 -0.46 6.70
C VAL A 32 -1.29 -1.48 7.67
N PRO A 33 -1.98 -1.83 8.77
CA PRO A 33 -1.49 -2.84 9.69
C PRO A 33 -1.51 -4.21 9.02
N GLY A 34 -0.38 -4.91 9.02
CA GLY A 34 -0.24 -6.27 8.47
C GLY A 34 0.37 -6.35 7.07
N ALA A 35 0.76 -5.23 6.46
CA ALA A 35 1.56 -5.22 5.24
C ALA A 35 2.97 -5.77 5.51
N LEU A 36 3.39 -6.79 4.75
CA LEU A 36 4.77 -7.29 4.71
C LEU A 36 5.63 -6.49 3.71
N ALA A 37 5.01 -5.95 2.66
CA ALA A 37 5.68 -5.12 1.68
C ALA A 37 5.96 -3.70 2.21
N SER A 38 7.09 -3.12 1.79
CA SER A 38 7.41 -1.73 2.10
C SER A 38 6.47 -0.79 1.35
N VAL A 39 5.70 0.01 2.08
CA VAL A 39 4.78 1.00 1.49
C VAL A 39 5.43 2.36 1.43
N TRP A 40 5.46 2.96 0.24
CA TRP A 40 6.06 4.28 -0.01
C TRP A 40 4.98 5.26 -0.45
N LEU A 41 4.97 6.45 0.16
CA LEU A 41 4.07 7.51 -0.26
C LEU A 41 4.68 8.27 -1.44
N LEU A 42 3.97 8.30 -2.57
CA LEU A 42 4.38 9.06 -3.75
C LEU A 42 4.22 10.56 -3.49
N GLY A 43 5.34 11.28 -3.39
CA GLY A 43 5.35 12.75 -3.27
C GLY A 43 5.44 13.30 -1.84
N GLY A 44 5.86 12.52 -0.85
CA GLY A 44 6.29 13.06 0.44
C GLY A 44 7.74 13.56 0.35
N GLU A 45 7.98 14.81 0.74
CA GLU A 45 9.33 15.32 1.02
C GLU A 45 9.90 14.75 2.33
#